data_AF-A0AA90QHY4-F1
#
_entry.id   AF-A0AA90QHY4-F1
#
_cell.length_a   1.000
_cell.length_b   1.000
_cell.length_c   1.000
_cell.angle_alpha   90.00
_cell.angle_beta   90.00
_cell.angle_gamma   90.00
#
_symmetry.space_group_name_H-M   'P 1'
#
loop_
_entity.id
_entity.type
_entity.pdbx_description
1 polymer ?
#
loop_
_entity_poly.entity_id
_entity_poly.type
_entity_poly.pdbx_seq_one_letter_code
_entity_poly.pdbx_strand_id
1 'polypeptide(L)'
;MNALWWLGLGLLALPVLWHRQRRQRIRQEPLATARFLPRADPQQLRVWRWTERLLLLARCLLLVAVIAWLADLVLPWRRDAVLIPAGTDSVWAERQIRQAGLYDASWIAVPGDPFAWLARHDREWRPDSRLLILGNVPMPAMPPRSRHRIEVRSKAAPFPSTEQRVVIVSKRAAQWRAMFAALDGPRRYKVDDVADGKAELVVWDVPQAPPASLHAPLWWAGDEASFPELKKAAQAYGIRYADSARGRVWASNAWPPADPQAARRLFESWQRLHYAPVPYTMPSQLIAPTTSATPARSSGPLRYLLTLILLGLFAVERILAHASRR
;
A
#
# COMPACT_ATOMS: atom_id res chain seq x y z
N MET A 1 -20.03 -28.88 0.17
CA MET A 1 -20.32 -27.91 1.25
C MET A 1 -20.68 -28.70 2.49
N ASN A 2 -19.77 -28.78 3.45
CA ASN A 2 -19.74 -29.84 4.45
C ASN A 2 -20.71 -29.60 5.60
N ALA A 3 -21.46 -30.66 5.92
CA ALA A 3 -22.47 -30.81 6.96
C ALA A 3 -21.94 -30.74 8.41
N LEU A 4 -20.96 -29.89 8.70
CA LEU A 4 -20.29 -29.77 10.01
C LEU A 4 -20.73 -28.55 10.83
N TRP A 5 -21.69 -27.76 10.33
CA TRP A 5 -22.20 -26.58 11.05
C TRP A 5 -22.78 -26.92 12.43
N TRP A 6 -23.30 -28.13 12.60
CA TRP A 6 -23.78 -28.66 13.88
C TRP A 6 -22.67 -28.74 14.95
N LEU A 7 -21.41 -28.95 14.57
CA LEU A 7 -20.29 -28.92 15.53
C LEU A 7 -20.07 -27.51 16.09
N GLY A 8 -20.29 -26.47 15.27
CA GLY A 8 -20.25 -25.08 15.73
C GLY A 8 -21.35 -24.78 16.77
N LEU A 9 -22.55 -25.36 16.58
CA LEU A 9 -23.63 -25.32 17.57
C LEU A 9 -23.25 -26.00 18.89
N GLY A 10 -22.61 -27.17 18.82
CA GLY A 10 -22.08 -27.85 20.01
C GLY A 10 -21.03 -27.01 20.75
N LEU A 11 -20.14 -26.34 20.00
CA LEU A 11 -19.14 -25.43 20.56
C LEU A 11 -19.78 -24.21 21.24
N LEU A 12 -20.83 -23.64 20.65
CA LEU A 12 -21.60 -22.53 21.23
C LEU A 12 -22.43 -22.92 22.46
N ALA A 13 -22.85 -24.19 22.56
CA ALA A 13 -23.59 -24.69 23.72
C ALA A 13 -22.69 -24.95 24.94
N LEU A 14 -21.40 -25.20 24.74
CA LEU A 14 -20.43 -25.52 25.79
C LEU A 14 -20.37 -24.47 26.93
N PRO A 15 -20.26 -23.16 26.66
CA PRO A 15 -20.30 -22.14 27.70
C PRO A 15 -21.59 -22.16 28.52
N VAL A 16 -22.73 -22.42 27.87
CA VAL A 16 -24.04 -22.52 28.51
C VAL A 16 -24.10 -23.75 29.41
N LEU A 17 -23.64 -24.91 28.93
CA LEU A 17 -23.61 -26.16 29.67
C LEU A 17 -22.62 -26.13 30.85
N TRP A 18 -21.44 -25.52 30.66
CA TRP A 18 -20.46 -25.32 31.72
C TRP A 18 -21.00 -24.36 32.79
N HIS A 19 -21.58 -23.22 32.37
CA HIS A 19 -22.19 -22.27 33.29
C HIS A 19 -23.32 -22.93 34.10
N ARG A 20 -24.08 -23.83 33.46
CA ARG A 20 -25.13 -24.65 34.08
C ARG A 20 -24.57 -25.63 35.13
N GLN A 21 -23.50 -26.36 34.84
CA GLN A 21 -22.90 -27.33 35.78
C GLN A 21 -22.32 -26.65 37.03
N ARG A 22 -21.60 -25.53 36.86
CA ARG A 22 -20.87 -24.86 37.95
C ARG A 22 -21.76 -24.27 39.05
N ARG A 23 -23.06 -24.13 38.78
CA ARG A 23 -24.05 -23.48 39.65
C ARG A 23 -25.16 -24.42 40.11
N GLN A 24 -24.99 -25.74 39.94
CA GLN A 24 -25.68 -26.73 40.77
C GLN A 24 -25.20 -26.66 42.23
N ARG A 25 -25.20 -25.46 42.82
CA ARG A 25 -24.93 -25.26 44.24
C ARG A 25 -26.20 -25.65 44.97
N ILE A 26 -26.09 -26.69 45.78
CA ILE A 26 -27.10 -27.11 46.75
C ILE A 26 -27.35 -25.92 47.69
N ARG A 27 -28.48 -25.25 47.56
CA ARG A 27 -28.93 -24.26 48.54
C ARG A 27 -29.78 -25.01 49.56
N GLN A 28 -29.22 -25.23 50.75
CA GLN A 28 -30.00 -25.69 51.90
C GLN A 28 -30.66 -24.45 52.51
N GLU A 29 -31.91 -24.19 52.16
CA GLU A 29 -32.72 -23.22 52.89
C GLU A 29 -33.45 -23.98 54.00
N PRO A 30 -33.16 -23.72 55.29
CA PRO A 30 -33.95 -24.30 56.37
C PRO A 30 -35.34 -23.69 56.33
N LEU A 31 -36.35 -24.50 56.01
CA LEU A 31 -37.76 -24.12 56.10
C LEU A 31 -38.17 -24.12 57.57
N ALA A 32 -37.72 -23.13 58.34
CA ALA A 32 -38.14 -22.99 59.72
C ALA A 32 -38.23 -21.51 60.11
N THR A 33 -39.36 -20.87 59.80
CA THR A 33 -39.92 -19.78 60.62
C THR A 33 -40.76 -20.32 61.80
N ALA A 34 -40.75 -21.64 62.06
CA ALA A 34 -41.46 -22.23 63.17
C ALA A 34 -40.48 -22.84 64.19
N ARG A 35 -40.41 -22.22 65.36
CA ARG A 35 -39.55 -22.53 66.51
C ARG A 35 -39.84 -23.88 67.19
N PHE A 36 -40.58 -24.80 66.53
CA PHE A 36 -41.30 -25.89 67.20
C PHE A 36 -41.31 -27.26 66.49
N LEU A 37 -40.39 -27.56 65.57
CA LEU A 37 -40.25 -28.93 65.04
C LEU A 37 -38.86 -29.51 65.34
N PRO A 38 -38.76 -30.67 66.02
CA PRO A 38 -37.49 -31.35 66.22
C PRO A 38 -37.06 -31.97 64.88
N ARG A 39 -35.97 -31.44 64.31
CA ARG A 39 -35.27 -31.94 63.12
C ARG A 39 -36.15 -32.16 61.89
N ALA A 40 -36.44 -31.08 61.17
CA ALA A 40 -36.73 -31.18 59.74
C ALA A 40 -35.39 -31.26 58.96
N ASP A 41 -35.13 -32.38 58.29
CA ASP A 41 -33.96 -32.48 57.40
C ASP A 41 -34.08 -31.45 56.26
N PRO A 42 -33.03 -30.67 55.98
CA PRO A 42 -33.09 -29.61 54.98
C PRO A 42 -33.32 -30.21 53.59
N GLN A 43 -34.52 -30.04 53.04
CA GLN A 43 -34.79 -30.40 51.66
C GLN A 43 -34.06 -29.45 50.73
N GLN A 44 -33.19 -30.02 49.89
CA GLN A 44 -32.41 -29.27 48.92
C GLN A 44 -33.33 -28.79 47.79
N LEU A 45 -33.77 -27.54 47.84
CA LEU A 45 -34.55 -26.95 46.76
C LEU A 45 -33.62 -26.57 45.60
N ARG A 46 -33.77 -27.27 44.47
CA ARG A 46 -33.00 -27.01 43.25
C ARG A 46 -33.63 -25.86 42.48
N VAL A 47 -33.43 -24.63 42.94
CA VAL A 47 -33.98 -23.44 42.28
C VAL A 47 -33.06 -22.96 41.16
N TRP A 48 -33.59 -22.92 39.94
CA TRP A 48 -32.88 -22.47 38.75
C TRP A 48 -32.99 -20.95 38.61
N ARG A 49 -31.87 -20.23 38.77
CA ARG A 49 -31.82 -18.78 38.57
C ARG A 49 -30.69 -18.37 37.63
N TRP A 50 -31.03 -17.58 36.61
CA TRP A 50 -30.10 -16.93 35.70
C TRP A 50 -29.58 -15.63 36.31
N THR A 51 -28.74 -15.72 37.34
CA THR A 51 -28.20 -14.53 38.06
C THR A 51 -27.03 -13.86 37.34
N GLU A 52 -26.34 -14.55 36.43
CA GLU A 52 -25.08 -14.07 35.80
C GLU A 52 -25.17 -13.98 34.28
N ARG A 53 -26.26 -13.38 33.78
CA ARG A 53 -26.52 -13.24 32.33
C ARG A 53 -25.38 -12.52 31.61
N LEU A 54 -24.77 -11.52 32.24
CA LEU A 54 -23.64 -10.76 31.68
C LEU A 54 -22.37 -11.60 31.52
N LEU A 55 -22.05 -12.46 32.50
CA LEU A 55 -20.89 -13.34 32.41
C LEU A 55 -21.08 -14.42 31.33
N LEU A 56 -22.30 -14.95 31.21
CA LEU A 56 -22.63 -15.89 30.15
C LEU A 56 -22.52 -15.23 28.76
N LEU A 57 -23.08 -14.02 28.60
CA LEU A 57 -22.97 -13.23 27.38
C LEU A 57 -21.51 -13.02 26.98
N ALA A 58 -20.66 -12.59 27.93
CA ALA A 58 -19.24 -12.36 27.69
C ALA A 58 -18.52 -13.61 27.17
N ARG A 59 -18.82 -14.80 27.74
CA ARG A 59 -18.25 -16.08 27.28
C ARG A 59 -18.73 -16.47 25.89
N CYS A 60 -20.01 -16.27 25.59
CA CYS A 60 -20.55 -16.52 24.25
C CYS A 60 -19.88 -15.59 23.22
N LEU A 61 -19.73 -14.31 23.52
CA LEU A 61 -19.03 -13.36 22.65
C LEU A 61 -17.57 -13.74 22.42
N LEU A 62 -16.87 -14.19 23.47
CA LEU A 62 -15.49 -14.68 23.37
C LEU A 62 -15.39 -15.85 22.39
N LEU A 63 -16.30 -16.81 22.49
CA LEU A 63 -16.32 -17.97 21.61
C LEU A 63 -16.65 -17.60 20.17
N VAL A 64 -17.61 -16.70 19.95
CA VAL A 64 -17.92 -16.14 18.61
C VAL A 64 -16.70 -15.43 18.03
N ALA A 65 -15.99 -14.62 18.82
CA ALA A 65 -14.79 -13.92 18.36
C ALA A 65 -13.65 -14.88 18.00
N VAL A 66 -13.46 -15.98 18.76
CA VAL A 66 -12.47 -17.02 18.42
C VAL A 66 -12.85 -17.71 17.11
N ILE A 67 -14.14 -18.05 16.92
CA ILE A 67 -14.61 -18.65 15.67
C ILE A 67 -14.37 -17.69 14.50
N ALA A 68 -14.70 -16.41 14.64
CA ALA A 68 -14.43 -15.40 13.61
C ALA A 68 -12.93 -15.29 13.31
N TRP A 69 -12.08 -15.34 14.33
CA TRP A 69 -10.62 -15.28 14.19
C TRP A 69 -10.04 -16.49 13.43
N LEU A 70 -10.62 -17.68 13.63
CA LEU A 70 -10.26 -18.89 12.87
C LEU A 70 -10.83 -18.85 11.45
N ALA A 71 -12.06 -18.36 11.29
CA ALA A 71 -12.75 -18.26 10.01
C ALA A 71 -12.00 -17.34 9.02
N ASP A 72 -11.43 -16.22 9.49
CA ASP A 72 -10.68 -15.26 8.68
C ASP A 72 -9.48 -15.87 7.93
N LEU A 73 -8.97 -17.03 8.38
CA LEU A 73 -7.87 -17.74 7.70
C LEU A 73 -8.31 -18.57 6.50
N VAL A 74 -9.57 -19.00 6.48
CA VAL A 74 -10.03 -20.09 5.60
C VAL A 74 -11.18 -19.64 4.71
N LEU A 75 -12.03 -18.74 5.18
CA LEU A 75 -13.25 -18.37 4.48
C LEU A 75 -13.06 -17.09 3.65
N PRO A 76 -13.27 -17.15 2.31
CA PRO A 76 -13.34 -15.96 1.49
C PRO A 76 -14.62 -15.18 1.80
N TRP A 77 -14.48 -13.98 2.36
CA TRP A 77 -15.61 -13.16 2.77
C TRP A 77 -15.82 -11.93 1.88
N ARG A 78 -14.78 -11.45 1.18
CA ARG A 78 -14.89 -10.31 0.26
C ARG A 78 -15.64 -10.70 -1.01
N ARG A 79 -16.41 -9.74 -1.51
CA ARG A 79 -17.13 -9.79 -2.78
C ARG A 79 -16.44 -8.87 -3.78
N ASP A 80 -17.16 -8.46 -4.81
CA ASP A 80 -16.73 -7.46 -5.78
C ASP A 80 -16.09 -6.25 -5.11
N ALA A 81 -14.96 -5.82 -5.67
CA ALA A 81 -14.17 -4.74 -5.11
C ALA A 81 -13.51 -3.90 -6.20
N VAL A 82 -13.32 -2.61 -5.87
CA VAL A 82 -12.58 -1.66 -6.68
C VAL A 82 -11.30 -1.29 -5.93
N LEU A 83 -10.16 -1.52 -6.55
CA LEU A 83 -8.85 -1.15 -6.03
C LEU A 83 -8.43 0.20 -6.62
N ILE A 84 -8.22 1.18 -5.76
CA ILE A 84 -7.85 2.55 -6.12
C ILE A 84 -6.45 2.84 -5.54
N PRO A 85 -5.39 2.80 -6.35
CA PRO A 85 -4.05 3.16 -5.93
C PRO A 85 -3.96 4.67 -5.66
N ALA A 86 -3.00 5.04 -4.82
CA ALA A 86 -2.74 6.44 -4.47
C ALA A 86 -2.48 7.31 -5.71
N GLY A 87 -2.96 8.56 -5.68
CA GLY A 87 -2.79 9.52 -6.78
C GLY A 87 -3.80 9.37 -7.94
N THR A 88 -4.78 8.47 -7.81
CA THR A 88 -5.87 8.36 -8.80
C THR A 88 -6.86 9.53 -8.65
N ASP A 89 -7.20 10.17 -9.77
CA ASP A 89 -8.26 11.20 -9.86
C ASP A 89 -9.62 10.61 -9.44
N SER A 90 -10.18 11.12 -8.35
CA SER A 90 -11.43 10.62 -7.74
C SER A 90 -12.64 10.77 -8.65
N VAL A 91 -12.74 11.88 -9.39
CA VAL A 91 -13.87 12.14 -10.31
C VAL A 91 -13.81 11.22 -11.52
N TRP A 92 -12.60 10.95 -12.01
CA TRP A 92 -12.42 9.95 -13.05
C TRP A 92 -12.69 8.53 -12.53
N ALA A 93 -12.20 8.18 -11.35
CA ALA A 93 -12.41 6.87 -10.75
C ALA A 93 -13.90 6.58 -10.57
N GLU A 94 -14.66 7.49 -9.98
CA GLU A 94 -16.09 7.29 -9.75
C GLU A 94 -16.86 7.05 -11.07
N ARG A 95 -16.54 7.80 -12.14
CA ARG A 95 -17.12 7.57 -13.47
C ARG A 95 -16.82 6.17 -14.00
N GLN A 96 -15.59 5.70 -13.83
CA GLN A 96 -15.20 4.35 -14.25
C GLN A 96 -15.90 3.26 -13.44
N ILE A 97 -16.07 3.46 -12.13
CA ILE A 97 -16.80 2.53 -11.26
C ILE A 97 -18.26 2.39 -11.69
N ARG A 98 -18.94 3.52 -11.97
CA ARG A 98 -20.32 3.50 -12.47
C ARG A 98 -20.41 2.79 -13.83
N GLN A 99 -19.49 3.07 -14.75
CA GLN A 99 -19.44 2.40 -16.06
C GLN A 99 -19.16 0.90 -15.97
N ALA A 100 -18.46 0.43 -14.94
CA ALA A 100 -18.21 -0.99 -14.72
C ALA A 100 -19.38 -1.72 -14.02
N GLY A 101 -20.38 -0.97 -13.54
CA GLY A 101 -21.49 -1.50 -12.74
C GLY A 101 -21.06 -1.96 -11.34
N LEU A 102 -20.01 -1.37 -10.77
CA LEU A 102 -19.41 -1.75 -9.49
C LEU A 102 -19.57 -0.67 -8.41
N TYR A 103 -20.64 0.13 -8.50
CA TYR A 103 -20.86 1.21 -7.54
C TYR A 103 -21.09 0.70 -6.11
N ASP A 104 -21.86 -0.40 -5.96
CA ASP A 104 -22.13 -1.05 -4.68
C ASP A 104 -20.98 -1.94 -4.17
N ALA A 105 -19.88 -2.04 -4.93
CA ALA A 105 -18.72 -2.82 -4.57
C ALA A 105 -17.90 -2.14 -3.45
N SER A 106 -17.03 -2.90 -2.78
CA SER A 106 -16.14 -2.33 -1.76
C SER A 106 -15.01 -1.52 -2.42
N TRP A 107 -14.90 -0.23 -2.10
CA TRP A 107 -13.83 0.62 -2.63
C TRP A 107 -12.64 0.59 -1.66
N ILE A 108 -11.50 0.11 -2.15
CA ILE A 108 -10.31 -0.11 -1.34
C ILE A 108 -9.20 0.81 -1.85
N ALA A 109 -8.81 1.75 -1.00
CA ALA A 109 -7.60 2.54 -1.23
C ALA A 109 -6.37 1.66 -1.01
N VAL A 110 -5.56 1.47 -2.06
CA VAL A 110 -4.39 0.61 -2.01
C VAL A 110 -3.12 1.43 -1.79
N PRO A 111 -2.32 1.12 -0.75
CA PRO A 111 -1.01 1.73 -0.58
C PRO A 111 0.01 1.07 -1.53
N GLY A 112 0.38 1.78 -2.59
CA GLY A 112 1.39 1.35 -3.56
C GLY A 112 0.82 0.50 -4.71
N ASP A 113 1.55 -0.57 -5.08
CA ASP A 113 1.21 -1.40 -6.24
C ASP A 113 -0.05 -2.26 -5.99
N PRO A 114 -1.12 -2.07 -6.79
CA PRO A 114 -2.36 -2.83 -6.65
C PRO A 114 -2.19 -4.33 -6.88
N PHE A 115 -1.28 -4.77 -7.76
CA PHE A 115 -1.09 -6.20 -8.01
C PHE A 115 -0.33 -6.88 -6.86
N ALA A 116 0.72 -6.25 -6.33
CA ALA A 116 1.42 -6.76 -5.16
C ALA A 116 0.52 -6.78 -3.90
N TRP A 117 -0.40 -5.82 -3.78
CA TRP A 117 -1.40 -5.84 -2.71
C TRP A 117 -2.40 -6.97 -2.93
N LEU A 118 -2.98 -7.09 -4.13
CA LEU A 118 -3.94 -8.14 -4.46
C LEU A 118 -3.33 -9.53 -4.25
N ALA A 119 -2.08 -9.75 -4.65
CA ALA A 119 -1.35 -11.00 -4.45
C ALA A 119 -1.18 -11.39 -2.97
N ARG A 120 -1.26 -10.44 -2.02
CA ARG A 120 -1.26 -10.73 -0.57
C ARG A 120 -2.64 -11.06 -0.02
N HIS A 121 -3.68 -10.53 -0.65
CA HIS A 121 -5.06 -10.63 -0.17
C HIS A 121 -5.91 -11.62 -0.99
N ASP A 122 -5.38 -12.24 -2.04
CA ASP A 122 -6.11 -13.03 -3.07
C ASP A 122 -7.11 -14.07 -2.50
N ARG A 123 -6.80 -14.66 -1.33
CA ARG A 123 -7.67 -15.63 -0.64
C ARG A 123 -8.92 -15.04 0.00
N GLU A 124 -8.97 -13.73 0.18
CA GLU A 124 -10.08 -13.05 0.86
C GLU A 124 -11.32 -12.96 -0.02
N TRP A 125 -11.17 -13.07 -1.35
CA TRP A 125 -12.25 -12.96 -2.32
C TRP A 125 -12.92 -14.29 -2.64
N ARG A 126 -14.24 -14.22 -2.81
CA ARG A 126 -15.02 -15.34 -3.33
C ARG A 126 -14.63 -15.65 -4.78
N PRO A 127 -14.74 -16.91 -5.24
CA PRO A 127 -14.33 -17.31 -6.59
C PRO A 127 -14.94 -16.48 -7.74
N ASP A 128 -16.18 -16.04 -7.59
CA ASP A 128 -16.91 -15.31 -8.63
C ASP A 128 -16.80 -13.79 -8.51
N SER A 129 -15.91 -13.29 -7.65
CA SER A 129 -15.78 -11.85 -7.38
C SER A 129 -15.19 -11.13 -8.58
N ARG A 130 -15.80 -10.00 -8.97
CA ARG A 130 -15.29 -9.10 -9.99
C ARG A 130 -14.37 -8.07 -9.35
N LEU A 131 -13.14 -7.98 -9.84
CA LEU A 131 -12.15 -7.02 -9.36
C LEU A 131 -11.90 -5.95 -10.42
N LEU A 132 -11.98 -4.68 -10.03
CA LEU A 132 -11.66 -3.55 -10.88
C LEU A 132 -10.46 -2.80 -10.30
N ILE A 133 -9.40 -2.62 -11.08
CA ILE A 133 -8.23 -1.81 -10.70
C ILE A 133 -8.26 -0.54 -11.53
N LEU A 134 -8.23 0.61 -10.86
CA LEU A 134 -8.31 1.94 -11.49
C LEU A 134 -6.99 2.69 -11.36
N GLY A 135 -6.69 3.62 -12.26
CA GLY A 135 -5.66 4.66 -12.05
C GLY A 135 -4.35 4.46 -12.81
N ASN A 136 -3.26 5.08 -12.33
CA ASN A 136 -1.95 4.96 -12.96
C ASN A 136 -1.24 3.68 -12.49
N VAL A 137 -1.67 2.54 -13.03
CA VAL A 137 -1.15 1.22 -12.66
C VAL A 137 0.16 0.96 -13.40
N PRO A 138 1.29 0.70 -12.70
CA PRO A 138 2.55 0.39 -13.36
C PRO A 138 2.46 -0.96 -14.08
N MET A 139 3.02 -1.03 -15.29
CA MET A 139 3.11 -2.26 -16.06
C MET A 139 4.07 -3.23 -15.37
N PRO A 140 3.60 -4.40 -14.92
CA PRO A 140 4.47 -5.36 -14.27
C PRO A 140 5.40 -6.02 -15.30
N ALA A 141 6.61 -6.38 -14.87
CA ALA A 141 7.58 -7.06 -15.73
C ALA A 141 7.11 -8.46 -16.17
N MET A 142 6.21 -9.08 -15.40
CA MET A 142 5.56 -10.33 -15.75
C MET A 142 4.04 -10.14 -15.74
N PRO A 143 3.30 -10.82 -16.63
CA PRO A 143 1.85 -10.73 -16.64
C PRO A 143 1.30 -11.19 -15.28
N PRO A 144 0.39 -10.40 -14.67
CA PRO A 144 -0.17 -10.73 -13.37
C PRO A 144 -1.01 -12.00 -13.48
N ARG A 145 -0.75 -12.96 -12.60
CA ARG A 145 -1.54 -14.20 -12.50
C ARG A 145 -2.47 -14.07 -11.31
N SER A 146 -3.78 -14.16 -11.55
CA SER A 146 -4.78 -14.15 -10.49
C SER A 146 -5.80 -15.27 -10.69
N ARG A 147 -6.40 -15.71 -9.58
CA ARG A 147 -7.51 -16.66 -9.58
C ARG A 147 -8.84 -16.01 -9.94
N HIS A 148 -8.90 -14.68 -9.86
CA HIS A 148 -10.10 -13.88 -10.07
C HIS A 148 -10.01 -13.15 -11.40
N ARG A 149 -11.18 -12.78 -11.94
CA ARG A 149 -11.26 -11.93 -13.11
C ARG A 149 -10.95 -10.48 -12.69
N ILE A 150 -9.92 -9.90 -13.30
CA ILE A 150 -9.49 -8.52 -13.01
C ILE A 150 -9.69 -7.67 -14.25
N GLU A 151 -10.43 -6.58 -14.11
CA GLU A 151 -10.51 -5.53 -15.10
C GLU A 151 -9.57 -4.39 -14.69
N VAL A 152 -8.62 -4.05 -15.54
CA VAL A 152 -7.71 -2.92 -15.33
C VAL A 152 -8.19 -1.78 -16.22
N ARG A 153 -8.54 -0.66 -15.62
CA ARG A 153 -8.77 0.59 -16.35
C ARG A 153 -7.75 1.58 -15.87
N SER A 154 -6.82 1.92 -16.75
CA SER A 154 -5.70 2.75 -16.41
C SER A 154 -5.79 4.12 -17.06
N LYS A 155 -5.24 5.11 -16.37
CA LYS A 155 -5.05 6.46 -16.89
C LYS A 155 -3.64 6.89 -16.54
N ALA A 156 -2.81 7.08 -17.56
CA ALA A 156 -1.47 7.59 -17.39
C ALA A 156 -1.56 8.97 -16.71
N ALA A 157 -0.70 9.19 -15.71
CA ALA A 157 -0.56 10.51 -15.14
C ALA A 157 -0.02 11.45 -16.24
N PRO A 158 -0.60 12.65 -16.41
CA PRO A 158 -0.02 13.62 -17.32
C PRO A 158 1.39 13.96 -16.86
N PHE A 159 2.34 14.03 -17.79
CA PHE A 159 3.66 14.53 -17.47
C PHE A 159 3.53 16.01 -17.07
N PRO A 160 3.98 16.41 -15.87
CA PRO A 160 3.94 17.80 -15.49
C PRO A 160 4.84 18.58 -16.45
N SER A 161 4.29 19.63 -17.05
CA SER A 161 5.10 20.56 -17.84
C SER A 161 5.95 21.38 -16.88
N THR A 162 7.25 21.16 -16.88
CA THR A 162 8.20 21.90 -16.02
C THR A 162 9.09 22.78 -16.88
N GLU A 163 9.25 24.03 -16.47
CA GLU A 163 10.23 24.94 -17.07
C GLU A 163 11.53 24.83 -16.29
N GLN A 164 12.62 24.44 -16.96
CA GLN A 164 13.96 24.37 -16.35
C GLN A 164 14.79 25.55 -16.85
N ARG A 165 15.34 26.32 -15.91
CA ARG A 165 16.23 27.45 -16.23
C ARG A 165 17.65 26.97 -16.41
N VAL A 166 18.21 27.29 -17.57
CA VAL A 166 19.56 26.91 -17.97
C VAL A 166 20.41 28.15 -18.13
N VAL A 167 21.58 28.17 -17.50
CA VAL A 167 22.58 29.21 -17.72
C VAL A 167 23.74 28.63 -18.49
N ILE A 168 24.17 29.31 -19.56
CA ILE A 168 25.24 28.84 -20.45
C ILE A 168 26.44 29.78 -20.35
N VAL A 169 27.55 29.26 -19.84
CA VAL A 169 28.85 29.94 -19.81
C VAL A 169 29.81 29.16 -20.71
N SER A 170 29.89 29.57 -21.98
CA SER A 170 30.61 28.85 -23.03
C SER A 170 31.09 29.79 -24.13
N LYS A 171 32.27 29.51 -24.72
CA LYS A 171 32.68 30.13 -26.00
C LYS A 171 31.83 29.64 -27.18
N ARG A 172 31.19 28.47 -27.04
CA ARG A 172 30.32 27.80 -28.02
C ARG A 172 28.84 27.97 -27.67
N ALA A 173 28.46 29.07 -27.02
CA ALA A 173 27.11 29.29 -26.51
C ALA A 173 25.99 29.10 -27.55
N ALA A 174 26.23 29.46 -28.81
CA ALA A 174 25.25 29.27 -29.90
C ALA A 174 24.92 27.78 -30.15
N GLN A 175 25.91 26.89 -30.09
CA GLN A 175 25.71 25.44 -30.28
C GLN A 175 24.89 24.85 -29.14
N TRP A 176 25.17 25.28 -27.91
CA TRP A 176 24.40 24.90 -26.73
C TRP A 176 22.95 25.39 -26.81
N ARG A 177 22.72 26.64 -27.22
CA ARG A 177 21.36 27.19 -27.43
C ARG A 177 20.59 26.42 -28.51
N ALA A 178 21.24 26.10 -29.62
CA ALA A 178 20.64 25.31 -30.69
C ALA A 178 20.23 23.90 -30.22
N MET A 179 21.06 23.28 -29.38
CA MET A 179 20.74 21.99 -28.76
C MET A 179 19.50 22.09 -27.87
N PHE A 180 19.43 23.05 -26.94
CA PHE A 180 18.25 23.21 -26.07
C PHE A 180 16.99 23.57 -26.87
N ALA A 181 17.11 24.33 -27.95
CA ALA A 181 16.00 24.65 -28.85
C ALA A 181 15.50 23.42 -29.64
N ALA A 182 16.37 22.46 -29.94
CA ALA A 182 16.02 21.22 -30.65
C ALA A 182 15.37 20.16 -29.75
N LEU A 183 15.47 20.31 -28.42
CA LEU A 183 14.85 19.41 -27.45
C LEU A 183 13.36 19.76 -27.29
N ASP A 184 12.50 19.02 -27.98
CA ASP A 184 11.05 19.12 -27.80
C ASP A 184 10.55 18.06 -26.81
N GLY A 185 9.67 18.46 -25.89
CA GLY A 185 9.16 17.59 -24.84
C GLY A 185 8.35 18.30 -23.75
N PRO A 186 7.82 17.55 -22.77
CA PRO A 186 7.06 18.13 -21.66
C PRO A 186 7.91 19.03 -20.76
N ARG A 187 9.25 18.96 -20.84
CA ARG A 187 10.14 19.89 -20.14
C ARG A 187 10.61 20.97 -21.10
N ARG A 188 10.31 22.22 -20.77
CA ARG A 188 10.76 23.37 -21.55
C ARG A 188 12.04 23.92 -20.92
N TYR A 189 13.06 24.15 -21.75
CA TYR A 189 14.31 24.73 -21.31
C TYR A 189 14.31 26.22 -21.63
N LYS A 190 14.37 27.06 -20.60
CA LYS A 190 14.57 28.49 -20.76
C LYS A 190 16.04 28.81 -20.54
N VAL A 191 16.71 29.32 -21.57
CA VAL A 191 18.10 29.73 -21.49
C VAL A 191 18.14 31.18 -21.01
N ASP A 192 18.73 31.40 -19.84
CA ASP A 192 18.96 32.72 -19.27
C ASP A 192 20.45 33.09 -19.43
N ASP A 193 20.72 34.37 -19.74
CA ASP A 193 22.09 34.86 -19.94
C ASP A 193 22.80 35.24 -18.62
N VAL A 194 22.05 35.33 -17.51
CA VAL A 194 22.55 35.75 -16.19
C VAL A 194 22.29 34.68 -15.15
N ALA A 195 23.33 34.31 -14.40
CA ALA A 195 23.23 33.41 -13.27
C ALA A 195 22.66 34.13 -12.04
N ASP A 196 21.33 34.30 -11.98
CA ASP A 196 20.62 34.99 -10.90
C ASP A 196 20.37 34.11 -9.64
N GLY A 197 21.13 33.02 -9.48
CA GLY A 197 20.99 32.08 -8.36
C GLY A 197 19.76 31.16 -8.43
N LYS A 198 18.96 31.21 -9.50
CA LYS A 198 17.80 30.32 -9.74
C LYS A 198 18.05 29.29 -10.85
N ALA A 199 19.29 29.12 -11.27
CA ALA A 199 19.66 28.16 -12.31
C ALA A 199 19.47 26.73 -11.81
N GLU A 200 18.65 25.94 -12.52
CA GLU A 200 18.52 24.50 -12.24
C GLU A 200 19.62 23.70 -12.92
N LEU A 201 20.11 24.19 -14.07
CA LEU A 201 21.21 23.60 -14.83
C LEU A 201 22.19 24.70 -15.25
N VAL A 202 23.47 24.49 -14.97
CA VAL A 202 24.55 25.35 -15.47
C VAL A 202 25.40 24.56 -16.47
N VAL A 203 25.51 25.10 -17.68
CA VAL A 203 26.47 24.63 -18.68
C VAL A 203 27.73 25.45 -18.54
N TRP A 204 28.84 24.80 -18.18
CA TRP A 204 30.13 25.40 -17.96
C TRP A 204 31.15 24.81 -18.93
N ASP A 205 31.46 25.55 -19.98
CA ASP A 205 32.30 25.13 -21.10
C ASP A 205 33.43 26.14 -21.32
N VAL A 206 34.14 26.39 -20.22
CA VAL A 206 35.36 27.20 -20.16
C VAL A 206 36.33 26.53 -19.16
N PRO A 207 37.65 26.63 -19.36
CA PRO A 207 38.65 25.95 -18.52
C PRO A 207 38.76 26.54 -17.11
N GLN A 208 38.29 27.77 -16.90
CA GLN A 208 38.35 28.43 -15.60
C GLN A 208 37.41 27.75 -14.60
N ALA A 209 37.80 27.67 -13.33
CA ALA A 209 36.94 27.15 -12.28
C ALA A 209 35.71 28.06 -12.08
N PRO A 210 34.50 27.49 -11.90
CA PRO A 210 33.31 28.27 -11.63
C PRO A 210 33.41 29.04 -10.30
N PRO A 211 32.84 30.26 -10.21
CA PRO A 211 32.81 31.04 -8.98
C PRO A 211 32.18 30.26 -7.83
N ALA A 212 32.71 30.43 -6.61
CA ALA A 212 32.20 29.74 -5.43
C ALA A 212 30.76 30.13 -5.07
N SER A 213 30.31 31.33 -5.46
CA SER A 213 28.95 31.82 -5.24
C SER A 213 27.90 31.22 -6.18
N LEU A 214 28.32 30.55 -7.25
CA LEU A 214 27.42 29.95 -8.21
C LEU A 214 27.03 28.53 -7.76
N HIS A 215 25.75 28.34 -7.45
CA HIS A 215 25.19 27.06 -7.05
C HIS A 215 24.05 26.66 -7.99
N ALA A 216 24.05 25.39 -8.39
CA ALA A 216 22.99 24.77 -9.18
C ALA A 216 22.97 23.26 -8.90
N PRO A 217 21.80 22.60 -8.82
CA PRO A 217 21.75 21.17 -8.55
C PRO A 217 22.42 20.34 -9.66
N LEU A 218 22.42 20.84 -10.90
CA LEU A 218 22.99 20.16 -12.06
C LEU A 218 24.01 21.03 -12.80
N TRP A 219 25.11 20.41 -13.19
CA TRP A 219 26.18 21.03 -13.96
C TRP A 219 26.58 20.16 -15.16
N TRP A 220 26.71 20.77 -16.33
CA TRP A 220 27.30 20.15 -17.51
C TRP A 220 28.64 20.82 -17.82
N ALA A 221 29.73 20.08 -17.62
CA ALA A 221 31.08 20.51 -17.91
C ALA A 221 31.47 20.20 -19.35
N GLY A 222 31.59 21.23 -20.19
CA GLY A 222 32.14 21.12 -21.55
C GLY A 222 33.66 20.97 -21.57
N ASP A 223 34.34 21.45 -20.52
CA ASP A 223 35.78 21.27 -20.29
C ASP A 223 36.01 20.63 -18.92
N GLU A 224 36.52 19.40 -18.91
CA GLU A 224 36.78 18.64 -17.68
C GLU A 224 37.83 19.31 -16.79
N ALA A 225 38.71 20.16 -17.32
CA ALA A 225 39.75 20.83 -16.55
C ALA A 225 39.17 21.77 -15.47
N SER A 226 37.95 22.27 -15.69
CA SER A 226 37.26 23.16 -14.75
C SER A 226 36.73 22.45 -13.49
N PHE A 227 36.64 21.11 -13.50
CA PHE A 227 36.13 20.30 -12.39
C PHE A 227 37.08 19.13 -12.05
N PRO A 228 37.98 19.30 -11.06
CA PRO A 228 38.95 18.27 -10.71
C PRO A 228 38.33 16.95 -10.22
N GLU A 229 37.12 16.99 -9.64
CA GLU A 229 36.34 15.82 -9.23
C GLU A 229 36.05 14.83 -10.38
N LEU A 230 36.01 15.30 -11.63
CA LEU A 230 35.74 14.45 -12.79
C LEU A 230 36.90 13.49 -13.12
N LYS A 231 38.12 13.75 -12.63
CA LYS A 231 39.30 12.89 -12.89
C LYS A 231 39.13 11.46 -12.36
N LYS A 232 38.31 11.27 -11.33
CA LYS A 232 38.02 9.97 -10.70
C LYS A 232 36.53 9.59 -10.81
N ALA A 233 35.79 10.26 -11.69
CA ALA A 233 34.36 10.07 -11.83
C ALA A 233 34.00 8.70 -12.42
N ALA A 234 32.85 8.18 -12.02
CA ALA A 234 32.24 7.03 -12.69
C ALA A 234 31.85 7.42 -14.13
N GLN A 235 31.99 6.48 -15.06
CA GLN A 235 31.64 6.66 -16.46
C GLN A 235 30.60 5.62 -16.89
N ALA A 236 29.50 6.07 -17.48
CA ALA A 236 28.46 5.21 -18.04
C ALA A 236 27.97 5.79 -19.37
N TYR A 237 27.85 4.95 -20.40
CA TYR A 237 27.37 5.35 -21.73
C TYR A 237 28.10 6.58 -22.33
N GLY A 238 29.40 6.73 -22.07
CA GLY A 238 30.19 7.87 -22.58
C GLY A 238 29.99 9.19 -21.81
N ILE A 239 29.30 9.15 -20.67
CA ILE A 239 29.09 10.30 -19.78
C ILE A 239 29.75 10.00 -18.43
N ARG A 240 30.60 10.92 -17.98
CA ARG A 240 31.22 10.91 -16.64
C ARG A 240 30.38 11.74 -15.68
N TYR A 241 30.30 11.32 -14.42
CA TYR A 241 29.61 12.11 -13.40
C TYR A 241 30.22 11.97 -12.02
N ALA A 242 30.18 13.07 -11.27
CA ALA A 242 30.62 13.15 -9.88
C ALA A 242 29.72 14.10 -9.08
N ASP A 243 29.53 13.79 -7.80
CA ASP A 243 28.88 14.71 -6.87
C ASP A 243 29.93 15.65 -6.27
N SER A 244 29.64 16.96 -6.26
CA SER A 244 30.50 17.99 -5.66
C SER A 244 29.70 18.86 -4.68
N ALA A 245 30.40 19.71 -3.92
CA ALA A 245 29.76 20.68 -3.03
C ALA A 245 28.85 21.70 -3.76
N ARG A 246 28.99 21.82 -5.09
CA ARG A 246 28.20 22.75 -5.91
C ARG A 246 26.95 22.10 -6.51
N GLY A 247 26.90 20.76 -6.56
CA GLY A 247 25.88 19.98 -7.24
C GLY A 247 26.47 18.77 -7.96
N ARG A 248 25.65 18.05 -8.74
CA ARG A 248 26.13 16.93 -9.55
C ARG A 248 26.68 17.44 -10.88
N VAL A 249 27.95 17.14 -11.12
CA VAL A 249 28.65 17.50 -12.36
C VAL A 249 28.66 16.31 -13.30
N TRP A 250 28.32 16.59 -14.54
CA TRP A 250 28.34 15.66 -15.66
C TRP A 250 29.36 16.16 -16.68
N ALA A 251 30.01 15.26 -17.42
CA ALA A 251 30.93 15.56 -18.52
C ALA A 251 30.83 14.52 -19.63
N SER A 252 30.96 14.96 -20.89
CA SER A 252 31.04 14.06 -22.03
C SER A 252 31.92 14.66 -23.11
N ASN A 253 32.75 13.82 -23.74
CA ASN A 253 33.55 14.21 -24.92
C ASN A 253 32.66 14.55 -26.13
N ALA A 254 31.38 14.18 -26.09
CA ALA A 254 30.40 14.50 -27.14
C ALA A 254 29.75 15.88 -26.97
N TRP A 255 30.19 16.68 -25.98
CA TRP A 255 29.66 18.02 -25.74
C TRP A 255 30.49 19.15 -26.38
N PRO A 256 29.81 20.19 -26.90
CA PRO A 256 28.42 20.20 -27.36
C PRO A 256 28.26 19.27 -28.59
N PRO A 257 27.08 18.66 -28.77
CA PRO A 257 26.81 17.78 -29.91
C PRO A 257 26.84 18.57 -31.22
N ALA A 258 27.43 17.96 -32.27
CA ALA A 258 27.56 18.58 -33.58
C ALA A 258 26.25 18.56 -34.41
N ASP A 259 25.37 17.59 -34.16
CA ASP A 259 24.13 17.40 -34.89
C ASP A 259 22.91 17.16 -33.97
N PRO A 260 21.67 17.38 -34.44
CA PRO A 260 20.46 17.21 -33.63
C PRO A 260 20.18 15.77 -33.16
N GLN A 261 20.60 14.75 -33.92
CA GLN A 261 20.40 13.36 -33.50
C GLN A 261 21.35 12.97 -32.38
N ALA A 262 22.61 13.40 -32.46
CA ALA A 262 23.61 13.25 -31.41
C ALA A 262 23.18 13.97 -30.14
N ALA A 263 22.65 15.20 -30.27
CA ALA A 263 22.04 15.94 -29.17
C ALA A 263 20.95 15.14 -28.46
N ARG A 264 20.00 14.60 -29.24
CA ARG A 264 18.89 13.80 -28.68
C ARG A 264 19.38 12.54 -27.97
N ARG A 265 20.29 11.77 -28.58
CA ARG A 265 20.83 10.54 -27.98
C ARG A 265 21.59 10.82 -26.69
N LEU A 266 22.39 11.88 -26.67
CA LEU A 266 23.17 12.28 -25.51
C LEU A 266 22.27 12.74 -24.37
N PHE A 267 21.25 13.54 -24.69
CA PHE A 267 20.25 13.97 -23.73
C PHE A 267 19.42 12.81 -23.18
N GLU A 268 18.97 11.88 -24.02
CA GLU A 268 18.26 10.67 -23.57
C GLU A 268 19.15 9.80 -22.66
N SER A 269 20.44 9.67 -22.98
CA SER A 269 21.42 8.93 -22.17
C SER A 269 21.63 9.59 -20.81
N TRP A 270 21.80 10.91 -20.79
CA TRP A 270 21.89 11.69 -19.56
C TRP A 270 20.61 11.58 -18.72
N GLN A 271 19.43 11.70 -19.32
CA GLN A 271 18.15 11.58 -18.62
C GLN A 271 17.99 10.20 -17.97
N ARG A 272 18.37 9.12 -18.66
CA ARG A 272 18.32 7.75 -18.11
C ARG A 272 19.28 7.53 -16.94
N LEU A 273 20.42 8.24 -16.93
CA LEU A 273 21.39 8.17 -15.84
C LEU A 273 20.99 9.05 -14.64
N HIS A 274 20.38 10.20 -14.90
CA HIS A 274 20.03 11.16 -13.86
C HIS A 274 18.68 10.84 -13.19
N TYR A 275 17.65 10.50 -13.98
CA TYR A 275 16.31 10.22 -13.46
C TYR A 275 16.10 8.74 -13.25
N ALA A 276 15.44 8.41 -12.13
CA ALA A 276 14.94 7.06 -11.93
C ALA A 276 13.99 6.67 -13.07
N PRO A 277 14.04 5.42 -13.56
CA PRO A 277 13.10 4.94 -14.56
C PRO A 277 11.67 5.14 -14.08
N VAL A 278 10.87 5.86 -14.87
CA VAL A 278 9.43 6.01 -14.59
C VAL A 278 8.73 4.75 -15.10
N PRO A 279 7.94 4.06 -14.26
CA PRO A 279 7.22 2.87 -14.70
C PRO A 279 6.19 3.25 -15.77
N TYR A 280 6.16 2.47 -16.85
CA TYR A 280 5.16 2.63 -17.90
C TYR A 280 3.78 2.26 -17.38
N THR A 281 2.74 3.03 -17.71
CA THR A 281 1.37 2.72 -17.31
C THR A 281 0.87 1.51 -18.10
N MET A 282 0.39 0.47 -17.41
CA MET A 282 -0.22 -0.70 -18.03
C MET A 282 -1.44 -0.28 -18.87
N PRO A 283 -1.65 -0.78 -20.10
CA PRO A 283 -2.86 -0.47 -20.86
C PRO A 283 -4.11 -1.06 -20.20
N SER A 284 -5.26 -0.43 -20.45
CA SER A 284 -6.55 -0.93 -19.97
C SER A 284 -6.84 -2.28 -20.63
N GLN A 285 -7.10 -3.30 -19.82
CA GLN A 285 -7.29 -4.67 -20.29
C GLN A 285 -8.01 -5.54 -19.27
N LEU A 286 -8.52 -6.67 -19.74
CA LEU A 286 -9.11 -7.70 -18.90
C LEU A 286 -8.12 -8.84 -18.70
N ILE A 287 -7.82 -9.17 -17.45
CA ILE A 287 -6.98 -10.31 -17.06
C ILE A 287 -7.91 -11.47 -16.70
N ALA A 288 -7.76 -12.57 -17.43
CA ALA A 288 -8.52 -13.79 -17.21
C ALA A 288 -8.05 -14.52 -15.94
N PRO A 289 -8.98 -15.17 -15.21
CA PRO A 289 -8.62 -16.01 -14.08
C PRO A 289 -7.78 -17.20 -14.56
N THR A 290 -6.74 -17.54 -13.79
CA THR A 290 -5.80 -18.62 -14.09
C THR A 290 -5.74 -19.60 -12.92
N THR A 291 -5.96 -20.89 -13.20
CA THR A 291 -5.96 -21.97 -12.19
C THR A 291 -4.56 -22.27 -11.64
N SER A 292 -3.50 -21.96 -12.40
CA SER A 292 -2.10 -22.09 -11.99
C SER A 292 -1.60 -20.95 -11.08
N ALA A 293 -2.47 -20.02 -10.67
CA ALA A 293 -2.09 -18.98 -9.73
C ALA A 293 -1.90 -19.57 -8.31
N THR A 294 -0.68 -19.44 -7.78
CA THR A 294 -0.33 -19.89 -6.44
C THR A 294 -1.13 -19.09 -5.40
N PRO A 295 -1.84 -19.73 -4.46
CA PRO A 295 -2.67 -19.01 -3.51
C PRO A 295 -1.78 -18.24 -2.53
N ALA A 296 -2.06 -16.94 -2.34
CA ALA A 296 -1.40 -16.06 -1.38
C ALA A 296 -1.23 -16.71 0.01
N ARG A 297 -0.19 -16.36 0.78
CA ARG A 297 -0.07 -16.81 2.17
C ARG A 297 -1.20 -16.17 3.00
N SER A 298 -1.81 -16.91 3.93
CA SER A 298 -2.91 -16.38 4.75
C SER A 298 -2.42 -15.17 5.57
N SER A 299 -2.88 -13.97 5.19
CA SER A 299 -2.54 -12.72 5.86
C SER A 299 -3.43 -12.47 7.08
N GLY A 300 -4.69 -12.93 7.03
CA GLY A 300 -5.67 -12.75 8.11
C GLY A 300 -5.88 -11.27 8.44
N PRO A 301 -6.45 -10.48 7.51
CA PRO A 301 -6.49 -9.03 7.62
C PRO A 301 -7.24 -8.54 8.88
N LEU A 302 -8.22 -9.31 9.34
CA LEU A 302 -9.01 -8.99 10.53
C LEU A 302 -8.36 -9.52 11.81
N ARG A 303 -7.34 -10.40 11.71
CA ARG A 303 -6.74 -11.05 12.89
C ARG A 303 -6.24 -10.06 13.92
N TYR A 304 -5.59 -8.97 13.51
CA TYR A 304 -5.09 -7.99 14.47
C TYR A 304 -6.24 -7.40 15.29
N LEU A 305 -7.28 -6.92 14.62
CA LEU A 305 -8.46 -6.34 15.26
C LEU A 305 -9.22 -7.38 16.11
N LEU A 306 -9.41 -8.59 15.59
CA LEU A 306 -10.06 -9.70 16.31
C LEU A 306 -9.24 -10.11 17.54
N THR A 307 -7.91 -10.04 17.48
CA THR A 307 -7.03 -10.31 18.63
C THR A 307 -7.22 -9.24 19.72
N LEU A 308 -7.34 -7.97 19.34
CA LEU A 308 -7.65 -6.89 20.29
C LEU A 308 -9.05 -7.07 20.91
N ILE A 309 -10.05 -7.43 20.11
CA ILE A 309 -11.40 -7.75 20.63
C ILE A 309 -11.34 -8.92 21.60
N LEU A 310 -10.63 -9.99 21.26
CA LEU A 310 -10.45 -11.15 22.12
C LEU A 310 -9.79 -10.79 23.45
N LEU A 311 -8.74 -9.95 23.42
CA LEU A 311 -8.08 -9.47 24.62
C LEU A 311 -9.04 -8.66 25.52
N GLY A 312 -9.80 -7.74 24.93
CA GLY A 312 -10.79 -6.93 25.64
C GLY A 312 -11.91 -7.77 26.26
N LEU A 313 -12.49 -8.70 25.48
CA LEU A 313 -13.52 -9.61 25.97
C LEU A 313 -13.00 -10.52 27.09
N PHE A 314 -11.74 -10.96 27.00
CA PHE A 314 -11.12 -11.76 28.06
C PHE A 314 -10.93 -10.96 29.35
N ALA A 315 -10.49 -9.70 29.26
CA ALA A 315 -10.39 -8.82 30.42
C ALA A 315 -11.76 -8.59 31.09
N VAL A 316 -12.80 -8.33 30.29
CA VAL A 316 -14.18 -8.16 30.79
C VAL A 316 -14.69 -9.45 31.46
N GLU A 317 -14.46 -10.62 30.86
CA GLU A 317 -14.81 -11.91 31.47
C GLU A 317 -14.15 -12.06 32.84
N ARG A 318 -12.87 -11.70 32.97
CA ARG A 318 -12.13 -11.80 34.22
C ARG A 318 -12.66 -10.87 35.30
N ILE A 319 -13.00 -9.63 34.96
CA ILE A 319 -13.59 -8.65 35.88
C ILE A 319 -14.96 -9.13 36.37
N LEU A 320 -15.84 -9.54 35.44
CA LEU A 320 -17.17 -10.06 35.78
C LEU A 320 -17.09 -11.33 36.61
N ALA A 321 -16.16 -12.23 36.29
CA ALA A 321 -15.93 -13.45 37.04
C ALA A 321 -15.43 -13.15 38.47
N HIS A 322 -14.59 -12.12 38.66
CA HIS A 322 -14.13 -11.71 39.98
C HIS A 322 -15.26 -11.05 40.79
N ALA A 323 -16.03 -10.14 40.17
CA ALA A 323 -17.17 -9.50 40.80
C ALA A 323 -18.25 -10.50 41.23
N SER A 324 -18.52 -11.53 40.42
CA SER A 324 -19.51 -12.59 40.74
C SER A 324 -19.08 -13.57 41.84
N ARG A 325 -17.81 -13.50 42.29
CA ARG A 325 -17.28 -14.33 43.39
C ARG A 325 -17.30 -13.61 44.75
N ARG A 326 -17.36 -12.27 44.74
CA ARG A 326 -17.56 -11.45 45.95
C ARG A 326 -19.03 -11.46 46.34
#